data_AF-A0A916LJS6-F1
#
_entry.id   AF-A0A916LJS6-F1
#
_cell.length_a   1.000
_cell.length_b   1.000
_cell.length_c   1.000
_cell.angle_alpha   90.00
_cell.angle_beta   90.00
_cell.angle_gamma   90.00
#
_symmetry.space_group_name_H-M   'P 1'
#
loop_
_entity.id
_entity.type
_entity.pdbx_description
1 polymer ?
#
loop_
_entity_poly.entity_id
_entity_poly.type
_entity_poly.pdbx_seq_one_letter_code
_entity_poly.pdbx_strand_id
1 'polypeptide(L)'
;LSKINENTLKIYNRLSVENPSAKFILSKFIVDKSTALRINPKFEVDDEYLVTLRSVFIKHWNAMSKKVNYIDMLVDELLQD
;
A
#
# COMPACT_ATOMS: atom_id res chain seq x y z
N LEU A 1 -8.36 -12.84 4.75
CA LEU A 1 -8.46 -11.47 4.22
C LEU A 1 -8.47 -10.46 5.34
N SER A 2 -9.25 -10.66 6.40
CA SER A 2 -9.38 -9.72 7.54
C SER A 2 -8.03 -9.25 8.09
N LYS A 3 -7.11 -10.17 8.42
CA LYS A 3 -5.77 -9.87 8.92
C LYS A 3 -4.91 -9.11 7.91
N ILE A 4 -5.03 -9.42 6.62
CA ILE A 4 -4.34 -8.70 5.55
C ILE A 4 -4.89 -7.28 5.45
N ASN A 5 -6.21 -7.12 5.51
CA ASN A 5 -6.89 -5.84 5.48
C ASN A 5 -6.47 -4.97 6.67
N GLU A 6 -6.42 -5.53 7.87
CA GLU A 6 -5.97 -4.83 9.08
C GLU A 6 -4.55 -4.29 8.92
N ASN A 7 -3.60 -5.13 8.48
CA ASN A 7 -2.21 -4.72 8.25
C ASN A 7 -2.11 -3.67 7.15
N THR A 8 -2.86 -3.85 6.06
CA THR A 8 -2.90 -2.91 4.93
C THR A 8 -3.44 -1.54 5.37
N LEU A 9 -4.49 -1.53 6.19
CA LEU A 9 -5.10 -0.31 6.72
C LEU A 9 -4.19 0.41 7.72
N LYS A 10 -3.41 -0.32 8.53
CA LYS A 10 -2.37 0.29 9.40
C LYS A 10 -1.38 1.11 8.57
N ILE A 11 -0.84 0.52 7.50
CA ILE A 11 0.09 1.19 6.60
C ILE A 11 -0.60 2.37 5.89
N TYR A 12 -1.82 2.18 5.38
CA TYR A 12 -2.59 3.25 4.73
C TYR A 12 -2.81 4.44 5.67
N ASN A 13 -3.27 4.20 6.90
CA ASN A 13 -3.57 5.25 7.86
C ASN A 13 -2.30 6.04 8.21
N ARG A 14 -1.11 5.41 8.24
CA ARG A 14 0.16 6.12 8.42
C ARG A 14 0.55 6.95 7.18
N LEU A 15 0.35 6.40 5.99
CA LEU A 15 0.88 6.92 4.74
C LEU A 15 -0.23 7.39 3.79
N SER A 16 -1.25 8.08 4.28
CA SER A 16 -2.33 8.62 3.44
C SER A 16 -2.57 10.09 3.73
N VAL A 17 -3.35 10.73 2.86
CA VAL A 17 -3.79 12.13 3.03
C VAL A 17 -4.60 12.35 4.31
N GLU A 18 -5.16 11.28 4.89
CA GLU A 18 -5.89 11.35 6.15
C GLU A 18 -4.95 11.61 7.34
N ASN A 19 -3.65 11.31 7.20
CA ASN A 19 -2.63 11.63 8.18
C ASN A 19 -1.89 12.93 7.79
N PRO A 20 -2.08 14.04 8.55
CA PRO A 20 -1.45 15.32 8.23
C PRO A 20 0.08 15.32 8.36
N SER A 21 0.66 14.34 9.06
CA SER A 21 2.11 14.19 9.20
C SER A 21 2.70 13.10 8.31
N ALA A 22 1.95 12.59 7.33
CA ALA A 22 2.42 11.55 6.42
C ALA A 22 3.59 12.04 5.56
N LYS A 23 4.73 11.34 5.60
CA LYS A 23 5.88 11.65 4.73
C LYS A 23 5.66 11.21 3.27
N PHE A 24 4.84 10.17 3.08
CA PHE A 24 4.45 9.65 1.78
C PHE A 24 2.95 9.45 1.73
N ILE A 25 2.40 9.51 0.51
CA ILE A 25 0.98 9.34 0.26
C ILE A 25 0.76 8.12 -0.64
N LEU A 26 0.05 7.15 -0.09
CA LEU A 26 -0.46 5.95 -0.75
C LEU A 26 -1.97 6.08 -0.87
N SER A 27 -2.49 5.56 -1.97
CA SER A 27 -3.93 5.36 -2.16
C SER A 27 -4.32 3.94 -1.78
N LYS A 28 -5.60 3.73 -1.46
CA LYS A 28 -6.17 2.38 -1.29
C LYS A 28 -7.29 2.15 -2.29
N PHE A 29 -7.52 0.89 -2.65
CA PHE A 29 -8.73 0.47 -3.34
C PHE A 29 -9.21 -0.88 -2.82
N ILE A 30 -10.50 -1.12 -3.02
CA ILE A 30 -11.21 -2.30 -2.54
C ILE A 30 -11.35 -3.28 -3.70
N VAL A 31 -10.98 -4.52 -3.46
CA VAL A 31 -11.09 -5.63 -4.42
C VAL A 31 -12.10 -6.62 -3.86
N ASP A 32 -13.07 -7.04 -4.68
CA ASP A 32 -14.05 -8.03 -4.26
C ASP A 32 -13.40 -9.41 -4.00
N LYS A 33 -14.07 -10.22 -3.18
CA LYS A 33 -13.64 -11.58 -2.84
C LYS A 33 -13.29 -12.46 -4.05
N SER A 34 -14.07 -12.40 -5.13
CA SER A 34 -13.84 -13.27 -6.29
C SER A 34 -12.57 -12.86 -7.04
N THR A 35 -12.33 -11.56 -7.18
CA THR A 35 -11.09 -11.02 -7.76
C THR A 35 -9.89 -11.27 -6.86
N ALA A 36 -10.04 -11.15 -5.53
CA ALA A 36 -8.97 -11.46 -4.58
C ALA A 36 -8.49 -12.92 -4.71
N LEU A 37 -9.42 -13.88 -4.82
CA LEU A 37 -9.09 -15.30 -5.05
C LEU A 37 -8.47 -15.55 -6.43
N ARG A 38 -8.83 -14.76 -7.43
CA ARG A 38 -8.19 -14.83 -8.76
C ARG A 38 -6.74 -14.34 -8.71
N ILE A 39 -6.45 -13.31 -7.92
CA ILE A 39 -5.08 -12.78 -7.71
C ILE A 39 -4.23 -13.81 -6.96
N ASN A 40 -4.76 -14.38 -5.88
CA ASN A 40 -4.09 -15.43 -5.12
C ASN A 40 -5.10 -16.45 -4.59
N PRO A 41 -5.16 -17.66 -5.21
CA PRO A 41 -6.07 -18.71 -4.79
C PRO A 41 -5.82 -19.25 -3.37
N LYS A 42 -4.68 -18.93 -2.76
CA LYS A 42 -4.31 -19.36 -1.40
C LYS A 42 -4.78 -18.40 -0.31
N PHE A 43 -5.44 -17.29 -0.66
CA PHE A 43 -5.99 -16.41 0.37
C PHE A 43 -7.07 -17.12 1.16
N GLU A 44 -6.95 -17.06 2.49
CA GLU A 44 -8.05 -17.32 3.40
C GLU A 44 -9.09 -16.20 3.25
N VAL A 45 -10.37 -16.55 3.08
CA VAL A 45 -11.42 -15.59 2.73
C VAL A 45 -12.51 -15.49 3.79
N ASP A 46 -12.11 -14.90 4.91
CA ASP A 46 -12.90 -14.56 6.09
C ASP A 46 -13.45 -13.12 6.07
N ASP A 47 -13.34 -12.42 4.94
CA ASP A 47 -13.83 -11.06 4.72
C ASP A 47 -14.41 -10.95 3.30
N GLU A 48 -15.31 -9.99 3.08
CA GLU A 48 -16.03 -9.80 1.80
C GLU A 48 -15.16 -9.12 0.74
N TYR A 49 -14.09 -8.47 1.15
CA TYR A 49 -13.20 -7.72 0.28
C TYR A 49 -11.74 -7.80 0.72
N LEU A 50 -10.84 -7.47 -0.20
CA LEU A 50 -9.42 -7.24 0.03
C LEU A 50 -9.14 -5.74 -0.11
N VAL A 51 -8.59 -5.12 0.93
CA VAL A 51 -8.01 -3.78 0.85
C VAL A 51 -6.64 -3.92 0.23
N THR A 52 -6.34 -3.05 -0.74
CA THR A 52 -5.06 -3.02 -1.42
C THR A 52 -4.46 -1.62 -1.35
N LEU A 53 -3.14 -1.55 -1.25
CA LEU A 53 -2.38 -0.31 -1.35
C LEU A 53 -1.94 -0.07 -2.78
N ARG A 54 -1.90 1.20 -3.17
CA ARG A 54 -1.44 1.63 -4.48
C ARG A 54 -0.57 2.88 -4.34
N SER A 55 0.66 2.76 -4.85
CA SER A 55 1.51 3.89 -5.19
C SER A 55 1.47 4.14 -6.69
N VAL A 56 1.52 5.41 -7.09
CA VAL A 56 1.43 5.84 -8.49
C VAL A 56 2.71 6.56 -8.88
N PHE A 57 3.59 5.88 -9.62
CA PHE A 57 4.90 6.40 -10.02
C PHE A 57 4.85 7.07 -11.40
N ILE A 58 4.18 8.22 -11.50
CA ILE A 58 4.10 8.99 -12.76
C ILE A 58 5.34 9.89 -12.96
N LYS A 59 5.98 10.30 -11.87
CA LYS A 59 7.09 11.26 -11.92
C LYS A 59 8.38 10.55 -12.33
N HIS A 60 8.97 10.97 -13.44
CA HIS A 60 10.21 10.41 -13.98
C HIS A 60 11.37 10.49 -12.98
N TRP A 61 11.39 11.50 -12.12
CA TRP A 61 12.48 11.73 -11.17
C TRP A 61 12.44 10.87 -9.91
N ASN A 62 11.44 10.00 -9.72
CA ASN A 62 11.31 9.18 -8.50
C ASN A 62 12.54 8.31 -8.21
N ALA A 63 13.25 7.84 -9.24
CA ALA A 63 14.40 6.93 -9.10
C ALA A 63 15.65 7.39 -9.88
N MET A 64 15.68 8.64 -10.37
CA MET A 64 16.76 9.11 -11.25
C MET A 64 17.99 9.64 -10.51
N SER A 65 17.83 10.14 -9.28
CA SER A 65 18.94 10.72 -8.53
C SER A 65 19.61 9.69 -7.63
N LYS A 66 20.92 9.50 -7.82
CA LYS A 66 21.76 8.71 -6.89
C LYS A 66 21.89 9.36 -5.51
N LYS A 67 21.57 10.65 -5.37
CA LYS A 67 21.59 11.37 -4.08
C LYS A 67 20.25 11.27 -3.33
N VAL A 68 19.14 11.19 -4.05
CA VAL A 68 17.78 11.17 -3.47
C VAL A 68 16.91 10.27 -4.33
N ASN A 69 16.69 9.04 -3.87
CA ASN A 69 15.79 8.10 -4.51
C ASN A 69 14.50 8.02 -3.68
N TYR A 70 13.41 8.58 -4.20
CA TYR A 70 12.12 8.61 -3.52
C TYR A 70 11.52 7.22 -3.36
N ILE A 71 11.89 6.26 -4.21
CA ILE A 71 11.48 4.87 -4.07
C ILE A 71 12.16 4.25 -2.85
N ASP A 72 13.46 4.44 -2.69
CA ASP A 72 14.20 3.89 -1.55
C ASP A 72 13.68 4.50 -0.25
N MET A 73 13.46 5.82 -0.22
CA MET A 73 12.88 6.49 0.95
C MET A 73 11.45 5.99 1.28
N LEU A 74 10.64 5.67 0.27
CA LEU A 74 9.32 5.07 0.49
C LEU A 74 9.44 3.65 1.05
N VAL A 75 10.37 2.85 0.55
CA VAL A 75 10.64 1.49 1.07
C VAL A 75 11.11 1.57 2.52
N ASP A 76 12.03 2.48 2.85
CA ASP A 76 12.49 2.70 4.22
C ASP A 76 11.34 3.08 5.15
N GLU A 77 10.42 3.94 4.70
CA GLU A 77 9.24 4.32 5.50
C GLU A 77 8.22 3.17 5.64
N LEU A 78 8.10 2.30 4.64
CA LEU A 78 7.26 1.10 4.70
C LEU A 78 7.77 0.06 5.70
N LEU A 79 9.09 0.01 5.91
CA LEU A 79 9.77 -0.98 6.74
C LEU A 79 10.03 -0.51 8.19
N GLN A 80 9.45 0.59 8.64
CA GLN A 80 9.60 1.06 10.03
C GLN A 80 8.78 0.25 11.06
N ASP A 81 8.09 -0.82 10.65
CA ASP A 81 7.38 -1.79 11.51
C ASP A 81 8.00 -3.19 11.41
#